data_AF-A0A1G5URS3-F1
#
_entry.id   AF-A0A1G5URS3-F1
#
_cell.length_a   1.000
_cell.length_b   1.000
_cell.length_c   1.000
_cell.angle_alpha   90.00
_cell.angle_beta   90.00
_cell.angle_gamma   90.00
#
_symmetry.space_group_name_H-M   'P 1'
#
loop_
_entity.id
_entity.type
_entity.pdbx_description
1 polymer ?
#
loop_
_entity_poly.entity_id
_entity_poly.type
_entity_poly.pdbx_seq_one_letter_code
_entity_poly.pdbx_strand_id
1 'polypeptide(L)'
;MARRGREQHPWTNQPGRLVIHDDPYDIYAKLNWEANEFELKRTNPEKPIDVDGMVYLLQNACISAASLVEWLEKAAHAEARSQGKQIDKTLLEKEVLSWLPDLALARAIANTFKHATYRDEGWGNAEVRLEALFTAEQHTRLRAAEGTDGFAGLYEEEAAEADFALTFVRDNDEHQLAAEDFVLGLAHGGLRLLDHSFQDFDRFFAEGA
;
A
#
# COMPACT_ATOMS: atom_id res chain seq x y z
N MET A 1 -35.49 5.77 -15.84
CA MET A 1 -34.29 4.91 -15.79
C MET A 1 -34.06 4.50 -14.35
N ALA A 2 -34.34 3.24 -14.00
CA ALA A 2 -34.18 2.73 -12.64
C ALA A 2 -32.69 2.51 -12.33
N ARG A 3 -32.20 3.14 -11.25
CA ARG A 3 -30.90 2.76 -10.65
C ARG A 3 -30.98 1.28 -10.32
N ARG A 4 -30.12 0.44 -10.92
CA ARG A 4 -29.87 -0.92 -10.42
C ARG A 4 -29.37 -0.77 -8.99
N GLY A 5 -30.24 -0.94 -8.01
CA GLY A 5 -29.82 -1.20 -6.64
C GLY A 5 -28.99 -2.47 -6.70
N ARG A 6 -27.69 -2.37 -6.39
CA ARG A 6 -26.88 -3.57 -6.18
C ARG A 6 -27.57 -4.35 -5.06
N GLU A 7 -28.03 -5.56 -5.36
CA GLU A 7 -28.47 -6.49 -4.33
C GLU A 7 -27.33 -6.61 -3.33
N GLN A 8 -27.55 -6.12 -2.11
CA GLN A 8 -26.56 -6.23 -1.05
C GLN A 8 -26.38 -7.71 -0.72
N HIS A 9 -25.13 -8.13 -0.51
CA HIS A 9 -24.82 -9.51 -0.18
C HIS A 9 -25.58 -9.91 1.10
N PRO A 10 -26.08 -11.16 1.24
CA PRO A 10 -26.85 -11.59 2.41
C PRO A 10 -26.16 -11.36 3.77
N TRP A 11 -24.83 -11.22 3.76
CA TRP A 11 -24.01 -10.97 4.95
C TRP A 11 -23.72 -9.50 5.21
N THR A 12 -24.07 -8.58 4.30
CA THR A 12 -23.88 -7.13 4.51
C THR A 12 -24.62 -6.63 5.76
N ASN A 13 -25.69 -7.31 6.17
CA ASN A 13 -26.48 -7.01 7.38
C ASN A 13 -26.15 -7.93 8.57
N GLN A 14 -25.03 -8.67 8.53
CA GLN A 14 -24.60 -9.59 9.60
C GLN A 14 -23.21 -9.21 10.11
N PRO A 15 -23.06 -8.07 10.82
CA PRO A 15 -21.76 -7.54 11.23
C PRO A 15 -20.97 -8.53 12.11
N GLY A 16 -21.63 -9.39 12.88
CA GLY A 16 -20.98 -10.43 13.69
C GLY A 16 -20.33 -11.59 12.92
N ARG A 17 -20.38 -11.58 11.58
CA ARG A 17 -19.66 -12.55 10.72
C ARG A 17 -18.52 -11.90 9.92
N LEU A 18 -18.31 -10.60 10.09
CA LEU A 18 -17.23 -9.86 9.46
C LEU A 18 -16.14 -9.63 10.51
N VAL A 19 -14.88 -9.74 10.10
CA VAL A 19 -13.79 -9.17 10.87
C VAL A 19 -13.82 -7.67 10.59
N ILE A 20 -14.16 -6.89 11.61
CA ILE A 20 -14.21 -5.43 11.53
C ILE A 20 -13.01 -4.92 12.32
N HIS A 21 -12.22 -4.05 11.69
CA HIS A 21 -11.24 -3.23 12.40
C HIS A 21 -11.97 -2.03 12.97
N ASP A 22 -12.24 -2.07 14.27
CA ASP A 22 -12.94 -1.01 14.99
C ASP A 22 -11.98 0.13 15.38
N ASP A 23 -10.67 -0.13 15.35
CA ASP A 23 -9.59 0.79 15.69
C ASP A 23 -8.62 0.95 14.52
N PRO A 24 -8.22 2.17 14.11
CA PRO A 24 -7.21 2.37 13.08
C PRO A 24 -5.83 1.80 13.48
N TYR A 25 -5.54 1.63 14.77
CA TYR A 25 -4.36 0.92 15.25
C TYR A 25 -4.36 -0.56 14.82
N ASP A 26 -5.52 -1.19 14.61
CA ASP A 26 -5.58 -2.57 14.09
C ASP A 26 -5.15 -2.62 12.62
N ILE A 27 -5.56 -1.63 11.82
CA ILE A 27 -5.15 -1.50 10.42
C ILE A 27 -3.64 -1.22 10.36
N TYR A 28 -3.15 -0.35 11.25
CA TYR A 28 -1.73 -0.09 11.36
C TYR A 28 -0.93 -1.31 11.81
N ALA A 29 -1.44 -2.11 12.75
CA ALA A 29 -0.75 -3.33 13.19
C ALA A 29 -0.51 -4.30 12.02
N LYS A 30 -1.48 -4.39 11.10
CA LYS A 30 -1.33 -5.14 9.83
C LYS A 30 -0.27 -4.51 8.91
N LEU A 31 -0.31 -3.20 8.70
CA LEU A 31 0.71 -2.48 7.91
C LEU A 31 2.12 -2.66 8.48
N ASN A 32 2.26 -2.57 9.80
CA ASN A 32 3.51 -2.76 10.51
C ASN A 32 4.00 -4.21 10.40
N TRP A 33 3.09 -5.19 10.47
CA TRP A 33 3.44 -6.58 10.21
C TRP A 33 3.96 -6.77 8.78
N GLU A 34 3.28 -6.20 7.77
CA GLU A 34 3.73 -6.25 6.38
C GLU A 34 5.15 -5.67 6.19
N ALA A 35 5.42 -4.52 6.83
CA ALA A 35 6.74 -3.90 6.79
C ALA A 35 7.82 -4.74 7.50
N ASN A 36 7.47 -5.36 8.63
CA ASN A 36 8.37 -6.27 9.32
C ASN A 36 8.69 -7.52 8.50
N GLU A 37 7.74 -8.06 7.71
CA GLU A 37 8.03 -9.19 6.82
C GLU A 37 9.04 -8.80 5.71
N PHE A 38 8.97 -7.57 5.20
CA PHE A 38 9.99 -7.03 4.28
C PHE A 38 11.37 -6.95 4.95
N GLU A 39 11.45 -6.43 6.18
CA GLU A 39 12.72 -6.35 6.93
C GLU A 39 13.25 -7.73 7.36
N LEU A 40 12.35 -8.67 7.69
CA LEU A 40 12.70 -10.04 8.06
C LEU A 40 13.34 -10.80 6.90
N LYS A 41 12.89 -10.58 5.66
CA LYS A 41 13.54 -11.16 4.48
C LYS A 41 15.03 -10.78 4.42
N ARG A 42 15.34 -9.50 4.66
CA ARG A 42 16.72 -8.98 4.64
C ARG A 42 17.56 -9.54 5.79
N THR A 43 16.97 -9.66 6.97
CA THR A 43 17.69 -10.03 8.20
C THR A 43 17.77 -11.54 8.45
N ASN A 44 16.92 -12.32 7.78
CA ASN A 44 16.88 -13.79 7.90
C ASN A 44 16.66 -14.46 6.53
N PRO A 45 17.72 -14.55 5.69
CA PRO A 45 17.63 -15.12 4.35
C PRO A 45 17.28 -16.61 4.33
N GLU A 46 17.34 -17.32 5.46
CA GLU A 46 16.92 -18.72 5.57
C GLU A 46 15.39 -18.91 5.43
N LYS A 47 14.62 -17.81 5.44
CA LYS A 47 13.18 -17.81 5.13
C LYS A 47 12.93 -17.02 3.83
N PRO A 48 13.20 -17.60 2.66
CA PRO A 48 12.98 -16.91 1.39
C PRO A 48 11.49 -16.60 1.20
N ILE A 49 11.21 -15.40 0.70
CA ILE A 49 9.90 -15.02 0.16
C ILE A 49 10.08 -14.99 -1.35
N ASP A 50 9.32 -15.85 -2.05
CA ASP A 50 9.29 -15.89 -3.49
C ASP A 50 8.71 -14.59 -4.10
N VAL A 51 8.83 -14.45 -5.42
CA VAL A 51 8.37 -13.25 -6.14
C VAL A 51 6.89 -13.01 -5.89
N ASP A 52 6.06 -14.06 -5.94
CA ASP A 52 4.61 -13.94 -5.74
C ASP A 52 4.29 -13.48 -4.31
N GLY A 53 4.97 -14.02 -3.31
CA GLY A 53 4.87 -13.60 -1.92
C GLY A 53 5.24 -12.13 -1.73
N MET A 54 6.29 -11.65 -2.40
CA MET A 54 6.67 -10.23 -2.39
C MET A 54 5.61 -9.34 -3.04
N VAL A 55 5.01 -9.79 -4.15
CA VAL A 55 3.89 -9.10 -4.80
C VAL A 55 2.71 -8.98 -3.85
N TYR A 56 2.31 -10.09 -3.20
CA TYR A 56 1.19 -10.08 -2.25
C TYR A 56 1.47 -9.21 -1.03
N LEU A 57 2.71 -9.22 -0.53
CA LEU A 57 3.10 -8.43 0.63
C LEU A 57 3.06 -6.93 0.31
N LEU A 58 3.62 -6.53 -0.83
CA LEU A 58 3.55 -5.16 -1.35
C LEU A 58 2.10 -4.70 -1.55
N GLN A 59 1.29 -5.54 -2.19
CA GLN A 59 -0.13 -5.28 -2.41
C GLN A 59 -0.84 -5.04 -1.08
N ASN A 60 -0.61 -5.91 -0.11
CA ASN A 60 -1.24 -5.84 1.19
C ASN A 60 -0.83 -4.57 1.96
N ALA A 61 0.45 -4.19 1.94
CA ALA A 61 0.96 -2.93 2.49
C ALA A 61 0.26 -1.72 1.89
N CYS A 62 0.16 -1.67 0.56
CA CYS A 62 -0.52 -0.59 -0.15
C CYS A 62 -2.00 -0.48 0.24
N ILE A 63 -2.68 -1.63 0.35
CA ILE A 63 -4.08 -1.70 0.79
C ILE A 63 -4.21 -1.22 2.24
N SER A 64 -3.34 -1.67 3.15
CA SER A 64 -3.36 -1.28 4.55
C SER A 64 -3.16 0.23 4.72
N ALA A 65 -2.17 0.81 4.04
CA ALA A 65 -1.90 2.24 4.06
C ALA A 65 -3.08 3.07 3.53
N ALA A 66 -3.64 2.69 2.37
CA ALA A 66 -4.83 3.35 1.83
C ALA A 66 -6.04 3.23 2.77
N SER A 67 -6.26 2.05 3.36
CA SER A 67 -7.37 1.80 4.28
C SER A 67 -7.23 2.60 5.57
N LEU A 68 -6.02 2.74 6.10
CA LEU A 68 -5.73 3.52 7.29
C LEU A 68 -6.14 4.98 7.10
N VAL A 69 -5.74 5.58 5.98
CA VAL A 69 -6.08 6.97 5.66
C VAL A 69 -7.59 7.13 5.44
N GLU A 70 -8.22 6.23 4.68
CA GLU A 70 -9.68 6.27 4.50
C GLU A 70 -10.44 6.15 5.83
N TRP A 71 -9.95 5.34 6.76
CA TRP A 71 -10.54 5.19 8.08
C TRP A 71 -10.41 6.50 8.86
N LEU A 72 -9.21 7.10 8.89
CA LEU A 72 -8.95 8.38 9.56
C LEU A 72 -9.81 9.52 9.00
N GLU A 73 -9.92 9.62 7.67
CA GLU A 73 -10.80 10.59 7.02
C GLU A 73 -12.27 10.41 7.45
N LYS A 74 -12.75 9.16 7.51
CA LYS A 74 -14.13 8.85 7.96
C LYS A 74 -14.34 9.21 9.42
N ALA A 75 -13.37 8.92 10.28
CA ALA A 75 -13.42 9.24 11.70
C ALA A 75 -13.43 10.76 11.94
N ALA A 76 -12.53 11.49 11.29
CA ALA A 76 -12.48 12.95 11.36
C ALA A 76 -13.78 13.59 10.86
N HIS A 77 -14.36 13.07 9.78
CA HIS A 77 -15.68 13.50 9.29
C HIS A 77 -16.83 13.18 10.25
N ALA A 78 -16.77 12.06 10.97
CA ALA A 78 -17.78 11.71 11.97
C ALA A 78 -17.70 12.67 13.17
N GLU A 79 -16.49 12.96 13.65
CA GLU A 79 -16.26 13.87 14.78
C GLU A 79 -16.60 15.32 14.44
N ALA A 80 -16.20 15.82 13.26
CA ALA A 80 -16.61 17.16 12.82
C ALA A 80 -18.14 17.32 12.83
N ARG A 81 -18.87 16.29 12.36
CA ARG A 81 -20.33 16.28 12.34
C ARG A 81 -20.95 16.21 13.74
N SER A 82 -20.35 15.46 14.67
CA SER A 82 -20.82 15.38 16.06
C SER A 82 -20.76 16.75 16.76
N GLN A 83 -19.78 17.57 16.36
CA GLN A 83 -19.59 18.94 16.85
C GLN A 83 -20.29 20.02 16.00
N GLY A 84 -21.03 19.65 14.95
CA GLY A 84 -21.69 20.61 14.05
C GLY A 84 -20.73 21.43 13.17
N LYS A 85 -19.49 20.97 13.00
CA LYS A 85 -18.44 21.59 12.18
C LYS A 85 -18.26 20.86 10.85
N GLN A 86 -17.45 21.43 9.97
CA GLN A 86 -16.95 20.77 8.77
C GLN A 86 -15.45 20.57 8.86
N ILE A 87 -14.93 19.56 8.15
CA ILE A 87 -13.48 19.36 8.05
C ILE A 87 -12.91 20.24 6.95
N ASP A 88 -11.78 20.88 7.22
CA ASP A 88 -10.89 21.44 6.21
C ASP A 88 -10.15 20.30 5.52
N LYS A 89 -10.71 19.85 4.40
CA LYS A 89 -10.15 18.76 3.60
C LYS A 89 -8.76 19.08 3.10
N THR A 90 -8.49 20.32 2.72
CA THR A 90 -7.19 20.71 2.18
C THR A 90 -6.11 20.66 3.26
N LEU A 91 -6.45 21.05 4.50
CA LEU A 91 -5.53 20.92 5.61
C LEU A 91 -5.26 19.45 5.97
N LEU A 92 -6.31 18.62 6.01
CA LEU A 92 -6.15 17.18 6.26
C LEU A 92 -5.30 16.50 5.17
N GLU A 93 -5.59 16.78 3.89
CA GLU A 93 -4.82 16.23 2.75
C GLU A 93 -3.34 16.63 2.83
N LYS A 94 -3.04 17.88 3.21
CA LYS A 94 -1.65 18.32 3.41
C LYS A 94 -0.95 17.58 4.54
N GLU A 95 -1.64 17.36 5.65
CA GLU A 95 -1.09 16.59 6.78
C GLU A 95 -0.82 15.15 6.35
N VAL A 96 -1.78 14.51 5.67
CA VAL A 96 -1.63 13.16 5.14
C VAL A 96 -0.41 13.06 4.23
N LEU A 97 -0.26 13.99 3.27
CA LEU A 97 0.88 14.00 2.36
C LEU A 97 2.22 14.32 3.04
N SER A 98 2.22 15.01 4.17
CA SER A 98 3.44 15.30 4.93
C SER A 98 4.03 14.05 5.58
N TRP A 99 3.17 13.10 5.96
CA TRP A 99 3.57 11.84 6.61
C TRP A 99 3.59 10.66 5.64
N LEU A 100 2.76 10.68 4.59
CA LEU A 100 2.66 9.64 3.57
C LEU A 100 2.78 10.27 2.16
N PRO A 101 3.97 10.72 1.75
CA PRO A 101 4.17 11.35 0.44
C PRO A 101 3.81 10.40 -0.71
N ASP A 102 4.05 9.10 -0.53
CA ASP A 102 3.79 8.08 -1.57
C ASP A 102 2.40 7.43 -1.46
N LEU A 103 1.46 8.03 -0.72
CA LEU A 103 0.11 7.49 -0.58
C LEU A 103 -0.62 7.35 -1.93
N ALA A 104 -0.41 8.32 -2.83
CA ALA A 104 -1.03 8.28 -4.16
C ALA A 104 -0.59 7.05 -4.95
N LEU A 105 0.69 6.69 -4.84
CA LEU A 105 1.24 5.48 -5.42
C LEU A 105 0.64 4.23 -4.74
N ALA A 106 0.61 4.18 -3.42
CA ALA A 106 0.01 3.07 -2.69
C ALA A 106 -1.46 2.84 -3.10
N ARG A 107 -2.24 3.91 -3.27
CA ARG A 107 -3.61 3.86 -3.79
C ARG A 107 -3.66 3.32 -5.23
N ALA A 108 -2.76 3.76 -6.11
CA ALA A 108 -2.69 3.27 -7.49
C ALA A 108 -2.37 1.76 -7.56
N ILE A 109 -1.40 1.29 -6.77
CA ILE A 109 -1.06 -0.13 -6.65
C ILE A 109 -2.28 -0.91 -6.12
N ALA A 110 -2.83 -0.48 -4.98
CA ALA A 110 -3.98 -1.15 -4.35
C ALA A 110 -5.20 -1.25 -5.27
N ASN A 111 -5.47 -0.21 -6.08
CA ASN A 111 -6.58 -0.18 -7.02
C ASN A 111 -6.34 -1.06 -8.25
N THR A 112 -5.11 -1.11 -8.76
CA THR A 112 -4.74 -1.97 -9.91
C THR A 112 -4.95 -3.44 -9.58
N PHE A 113 -4.56 -3.89 -8.39
CA PHE A 113 -4.80 -5.27 -7.97
C PHE A 113 -6.28 -5.61 -7.73
N LYS A 114 -7.11 -4.62 -7.37
CA LYS A 114 -8.54 -4.81 -7.10
C LYS A 114 -9.41 -4.79 -8.36
N HIS A 115 -8.93 -4.20 -9.46
CA HIS A 115 -9.75 -3.89 -10.62
C HIS A 115 -9.06 -4.26 -11.93
N ALA A 116 -9.75 -5.02 -12.78
CA ALA A 116 -9.27 -5.36 -14.12
C ALA A 116 -9.08 -4.13 -15.06
N THR A 117 -9.62 -2.97 -14.67
CA THR A 117 -9.43 -1.67 -15.35
C THR A 117 -9.24 -0.59 -14.30
N TYR A 118 -8.03 -0.03 -14.25
CA TYR A 118 -7.69 1.12 -13.41
C TYR A 118 -8.61 2.30 -13.74
N ARG A 119 -9.19 2.94 -12.72
CA ARG A 119 -9.89 4.21 -12.87
C ARG A 119 -9.00 5.28 -12.26
N ASP A 120 -8.51 6.14 -13.14
CA ASP A 120 -7.47 7.11 -12.91
C ASP A 120 -7.78 8.07 -11.74
N GLU A 121 -6.88 8.12 -10.76
CA GLU A 121 -6.82 9.16 -9.72
C GLU A 121 -5.73 10.21 -10.02
N GLY A 122 -5.32 10.35 -11.29
CA GLY A 122 -4.40 11.41 -11.73
C GLY A 122 -2.97 10.94 -12.02
N TRP A 123 -2.78 9.66 -12.33
CA TRP A 123 -1.48 9.08 -12.68
C TRP A 123 -1.18 9.11 -14.19
N GLY A 124 -2.18 9.29 -15.06
CA GLY A 124 -1.96 9.41 -16.51
C GLY A 124 -1.31 8.17 -17.14
N ASN A 125 -0.40 8.35 -18.10
CA ASN A 125 0.38 7.26 -18.73
C ASN A 125 1.59 6.84 -17.87
N ALA A 126 1.39 6.63 -16.56
CA ALA A 126 2.44 6.15 -15.67
C ALA A 126 2.33 4.64 -15.44
N GLU A 127 3.47 3.97 -15.35
CA GLU A 127 3.60 2.54 -15.05
C GLU A 127 4.42 2.33 -13.77
N VAL A 128 4.03 1.33 -12.98
CA VAL A 128 4.83 0.82 -11.86
C VAL A 128 5.17 -0.64 -12.15
N ARG A 129 6.45 -0.97 -12.15
CA ARG A 129 6.94 -2.35 -12.26
C ARG A 129 7.56 -2.78 -10.95
N LEU A 130 7.26 -4.00 -10.53
CA LEU A 130 8.05 -4.68 -9.50
C LEU A 130 9.16 -5.46 -10.20
N GLU A 131 10.41 -5.14 -9.87
CA GLU A 131 11.58 -5.72 -10.48
C GLU A 131 12.40 -6.45 -9.44
N ALA A 132 12.78 -7.70 -9.73
CA ALA A 132 13.75 -8.44 -8.94
C ALA A 132 15.15 -7.91 -9.28
N LEU A 133 15.88 -7.49 -8.25
CA LEU A 133 17.24 -6.99 -8.35
C LEU A 133 18.20 -8.13 -8.00
N PHE A 134 18.85 -8.66 -9.03
CA PHE A 134 19.85 -9.72 -8.90
C PHE A 134 21.25 -9.13 -8.71
N THR A 135 22.06 -9.76 -7.86
CA THR A 135 23.49 -9.43 -7.79
C THR A 135 24.21 -9.83 -9.09
N ALA A 136 25.42 -9.31 -9.30
CA ALA A 136 26.22 -9.64 -10.47
C ALA A 136 26.49 -11.16 -10.60
N GLU A 137 26.61 -11.86 -9.47
CA GLU A 137 26.81 -13.31 -9.44
C GLU A 137 25.55 -14.04 -9.89
N GLN A 138 24.39 -13.69 -9.33
CA GLN A 138 23.10 -14.25 -9.72
C GLN A 138 22.81 -14.01 -11.20
N HIS A 139 23.05 -12.81 -11.72
CA HIS A 139 22.94 -12.50 -13.14
C HIS A 139 23.84 -13.38 -14.01
N THR A 140 25.05 -13.69 -13.56
CA THR A 140 25.97 -14.58 -14.29
C THR A 140 25.40 -15.99 -14.36
N ARG A 141 24.86 -16.51 -13.26
CA ARG A 141 24.23 -17.85 -13.21
C ARG A 141 22.98 -17.93 -14.07
N LEU A 142 22.10 -16.92 -13.96
CA LEU A 142 20.87 -16.82 -14.78
C LEU A 142 21.17 -16.77 -16.28
N ARG A 143 22.16 -15.98 -16.71
CA ARG A 143 22.57 -15.92 -18.13
C ARG A 143 23.13 -17.25 -18.63
N ALA A 144 23.86 -18.00 -17.79
CA ALA A 144 24.39 -19.29 -18.17
C ALA A 144 23.30 -20.36 -18.34
N ALA A 145 22.19 -20.23 -17.61
CA ALA A 145 21.04 -21.13 -17.69
C ALA A 145 19.99 -20.71 -18.73
N GLU A 146 20.09 -19.51 -19.30
CA GLU A 146 19.13 -18.98 -20.26
C GLU A 146 18.96 -19.93 -21.46
N GLY A 147 17.71 -20.26 -21.80
CA GLY A 147 17.38 -21.19 -22.89
C GLY A 147 17.54 -22.68 -22.56
N THR A 148 17.85 -23.03 -21.31
CA THR A 148 17.86 -24.42 -20.82
C THR A 148 16.55 -24.79 -20.13
N ASP A 149 16.24 -26.09 -20.07
CA ASP A 149 15.05 -26.60 -19.34
C ASP A 149 15.11 -26.32 -17.82
N GLY A 150 16.30 -26.03 -17.28
CA GLY A 150 16.52 -25.71 -15.86
C GLY A 150 16.39 -24.22 -15.51
N PHE A 151 16.16 -23.35 -16.49
CA PHE A 151 16.11 -21.90 -16.26
C PHE A 151 15.03 -21.49 -15.26
N ALA A 152 13.83 -22.05 -15.38
CA ALA A 152 12.70 -21.66 -14.51
C ALA A 152 12.98 -21.96 -13.03
N GLY A 153 13.51 -23.15 -12.73
CA GLY A 153 13.87 -23.52 -11.35
C GLY A 153 15.00 -22.65 -10.80
N LEU A 154 16.04 -22.39 -11.60
CA LEU A 154 17.12 -21.49 -11.18
C LEU A 154 16.60 -20.07 -10.95
N TYR A 155 15.72 -19.56 -11.81
CA TYR A 155 15.13 -18.23 -11.65
C TYR A 155 14.36 -18.13 -10.33
N GLU A 156 13.54 -19.13 -9.99
CA GLU A 156 12.80 -19.16 -8.73
C GLU A 156 13.74 -19.14 -7.51
N GLU A 157 14.80 -19.95 -7.53
CA GLU A 157 15.82 -19.99 -6.47
C GLU A 157 16.51 -18.63 -6.30
N GLU A 158 16.97 -18.03 -7.41
CA GLU A 158 17.67 -16.74 -7.38
C GLU A 158 16.74 -15.60 -6.95
N ALA A 159 15.47 -15.62 -7.41
CA ALA A 159 14.52 -14.56 -7.12
C ALA A 159 14.01 -14.60 -5.67
N ALA A 160 14.04 -15.77 -5.03
CA ALA A 160 13.78 -15.91 -3.59
C ALA A 160 14.78 -15.12 -2.74
N GLU A 161 16.03 -15.04 -3.18
CA GLU A 161 17.13 -14.32 -2.52
C GLU A 161 17.32 -12.89 -3.05
N ALA A 162 16.64 -12.51 -4.14
CA ALA A 162 16.78 -11.20 -4.75
C ALA A 162 16.16 -10.09 -3.89
N ASP A 163 16.72 -8.89 -4.04
CA ASP A 163 16.08 -7.65 -3.59
C ASP A 163 14.99 -7.24 -4.59
N PHE A 164 14.12 -6.31 -4.19
CA PHE A 164 13.00 -5.87 -5.03
C PHE A 164 12.95 -4.35 -5.11
N ALA A 165 12.69 -3.84 -6.31
CA ALA A 165 12.48 -2.42 -6.53
C ALA A 165 11.16 -2.14 -7.24
N LEU A 166 10.62 -0.96 -6.96
CA LEU A 166 9.54 -0.34 -7.69
C LEU A 166 10.14 0.62 -8.70
N THR A 167 9.96 0.32 -9.97
CA THR A 167 10.39 1.18 -11.08
C THR A 167 9.18 1.92 -11.63
N PHE A 168 9.24 3.24 -11.51
CA PHE A 168 8.24 4.19 -11.99
C PHE A 168 8.63 4.71 -13.35
N VAL A 169 7.73 4.62 -14.31
CA VAL A 169 7.95 5.16 -15.66
C VAL A 169 6.84 6.13 -15.98
N ARG A 170 7.18 7.39 -16.27
CA ARG A 170 6.23 8.42 -16.73
C ARG A 170 6.88 9.35 -17.73
N ASP A 171 6.31 9.47 -18.92
CA ASP A 171 6.73 10.44 -19.95
C ASP A 171 8.26 10.42 -20.27
N ASN A 172 8.88 9.23 -20.19
CA ASN A 172 10.33 8.96 -20.31
C ASN A 172 11.20 9.37 -19.11
N ASP A 173 10.60 9.75 -17.99
CA ASP A 173 11.27 9.81 -16.70
C ASP A 173 11.15 8.44 -16.01
N GLU A 174 12.27 7.95 -15.48
CA GLU A 174 12.35 6.68 -14.77
C GLU A 174 12.92 6.91 -13.38
N HIS A 175 12.16 6.51 -12.37
CA HIS A 175 12.58 6.56 -10.98
C HIS A 175 12.49 5.18 -10.36
N GLN A 176 13.48 4.81 -9.56
CA GLN A 176 13.51 3.52 -8.88
C GLN A 176 13.60 3.73 -7.37
N LEU A 177 12.77 2.99 -6.64
CA LEU A 177 12.75 2.95 -5.18
C LEU A 177 12.82 1.50 -4.71
N ALA A 178 13.60 1.22 -3.65
CA ALA A 178 13.57 -0.11 -3.05
C ALA A 178 12.17 -0.41 -2.48
N ALA A 179 11.64 -1.59 -2.76
CA ALA A 179 10.30 -1.97 -2.31
C ALA A 179 10.20 -2.00 -0.77
N GLU A 180 11.30 -2.38 -0.10
CA GLU A 180 11.43 -2.33 1.36
C GLU A 180 11.31 -0.88 1.88
N ASP A 181 12.10 0.05 1.35
CA ASP A 181 12.08 1.46 1.76
C ASP A 181 10.69 2.08 1.57
N PHE A 182 10.03 1.74 0.45
CA PHE A 182 8.66 2.15 0.19
C PHE A 182 7.69 1.66 1.28
N VAL A 183 7.69 0.36 1.58
CA VAL A 183 6.76 -0.23 2.56
C VAL A 183 7.07 0.24 3.99
N LEU A 184 8.34 0.34 4.37
CA LEU A 184 8.76 0.93 5.65
C LEU A 184 8.33 2.40 5.76
N GLY A 185 8.46 3.16 4.68
CA GLY A 185 7.97 4.54 4.59
C GLY A 185 6.47 4.64 4.86
N LEU A 186 5.67 3.75 4.26
CA LEU A 186 4.23 3.68 4.52
C LEU A 186 3.92 3.36 5.99
N ALA A 187 4.61 2.38 6.59
CA ALA A 187 4.40 2.02 7.99
C ALA A 187 4.77 3.16 8.94
N HIS A 188 5.96 3.75 8.78
CA HIS A 188 6.39 4.88 9.61
C HIS A 188 5.47 6.10 9.47
N GLY A 189 5.08 6.44 8.23
CA GLY A 189 4.12 7.52 7.98
C GLY A 189 2.75 7.25 8.58
N GLY A 190 2.27 6.02 8.51
CA GLY A 190 1.03 5.57 9.13
C GLY A 190 1.03 5.74 10.64
N LEU A 191 2.11 5.33 11.32
CA LEU A 191 2.27 5.54 12.76
C LEU A 191 2.25 7.03 13.11
N ARG A 192 2.99 7.85 12.36
CA ARG A 192 3.02 9.30 12.59
C ARG A 192 1.64 9.94 12.46
N LEU A 193 0.83 9.52 11.49
CA LEU A 193 -0.54 10.00 11.37
C LEU A 193 -1.40 9.63 12.59
N LEU A 194 -1.22 8.45 13.15
CA LEU A 194 -1.93 8.04 14.36
C LEU A 194 -1.47 8.84 15.59
N ASP A 195 -0.17 9.03 15.74
CA ASP A 195 0.39 9.76 16.88
C ASP A 195 0.08 11.26 16.84
N HIS A 196 0.01 11.87 15.64
CA HIS A 196 -0.13 13.32 15.49
C HIS A 196 -1.52 13.79 15.05
N SER A 197 -2.22 13.03 14.20
CA SER A 197 -3.50 13.46 13.62
C SER A 197 -4.71 12.85 14.30
N PHE A 198 -4.62 11.61 14.77
CA PHE A 198 -5.74 10.96 15.45
C PHE A 198 -5.93 11.45 16.90
N GLN A 199 -4.88 11.96 17.54
CA GLN A 199 -4.97 12.45 18.92
C GLN A 199 -5.76 13.78 19.03
N ASP A 200 -5.86 14.54 17.95
CA ASP A 200 -6.57 15.83 17.94
C ASP A 200 -7.09 16.16 16.52
N PHE A 201 -8.35 15.83 16.27
CA PHE A 201 -9.01 16.20 15.01
C PHE A 201 -9.49 17.64 14.97
N ASP A 202 -9.60 18.34 16.11
CA ASP A 202 -10.19 19.68 16.16
C ASP A 202 -9.37 20.68 15.33
N ARG A 203 -8.05 20.46 15.21
CA ARG A 203 -7.15 21.25 14.36
C ARG A 203 -7.51 21.23 12.87
N PHE A 204 -8.29 20.25 12.43
CA PHE A 204 -8.75 20.14 11.05
C PHE A 204 -10.17 20.65 10.84
N PHE A 205 -10.85 21.15 11.88
CA PHE A 205 -12.22 21.62 11.71
C PHE A 205 -12.20 23.08 11.26
N ALA A 206 -12.94 23.37 10.20
CA ALA A 206 -13.11 24.72 9.72
C ALA A 206 -13.81 25.56 10.80
N GLU A 207 -13.23 26.71 11.16
CA GLU A 207 -13.95 27.73 11.91
C GLU A 207 -15.13 28.20 11.04
N GLY A 208 -16.31 28.32 11.65
CA GLY A 208 -17.58 28.45 10.94
C GLY A 208 -17.59 29.48 9.81
N ALA A 209 -18.22 29.09 8.69
CA ALA A 209 -18.59 29.98 7.59
C ALA A 209 -19.70 30.96 8.00
#